data_AF-A0A381XVQ6-F1
#
_entry.id   AF-A0A381XVQ6-F1
#
_cell.length_a   1.000
_cell.length_b   1.000
_cell.length_c   1.000
_cell.angle_alpha   90.00
_cell.angle_beta   90.00
_cell.angle_gamma   90.00
#
_symmetry.space_group_name_H-M   'P 1'
#
loop_
_entity.id
_entity.type
_entity.pdbx_description
1 polymer ?
#
loop_
_entity_poly.entity_id
_entity_poly.type
_entity_poly.pdbx_seq_one_letter_code
_entity_poly.pdbx_strand_id
1 'polypeptide(L)'
;MKNKSYLLKYAIDYLSKFDTGKKHLERILKMKIQRVTKDKKERFNLYSQIDYVLNELEKNKLINDQDYTYNKIRIFASQAKSKNFIQNYLFQKGIEKKVIQEKLKDFENNNYDWEKKSAFAFAKKKKLLETKENFEKKLGKMARAGFSYELCKQILKTD
;
A
#
# COMPACT_ATOMS: atom_id res chain seq x y z
N MET A 1 -29.27 18.13 -10.87
CA MET A 1 -28.85 16.95 -10.07
C MET A 1 -27.97 17.42 -8.92
N LYS A 2 -28.21 16.94 -7.70
CA LYS A 2 -27.38 17.26 -6.51
C LYS A 2 -26.03 16.55 -6.63
N ASN A 3 -25.10 17.14 -7.39
CA ASN A 3 -23.83 16.53 -7.79
C ASN A 3 -22.98 16.03 -6.60
N LYS A 4 -23.04 16.71 -5.43
CA LYS A 4 -22.31 16.31 -4.22
C LYS A 4 -22.74 14.95 -3.66
N SER A 5 -24.05 14.65 -3.69
CA SER A 5 -24.56 13.39 -3.11
C SER A 5 -24.17 12.18 -3.95
N TYR A 6 -23.99 12.37 -5.26
CA TYR A 6 -23.62 11.29 -6.18
C TYR A 6 -22.21 10.74 -5.92
N LEU A 7 -21.19 11.62 -5.93
CA LEU A 7 -19.81 11.21 -5.73
C LEU A 7 -19.57 10.67 -4.33
N LEU A 8 -20.21 11.26 -3.31
CA LEU A 8 -20.15 10.79 -1.94
C LEU A 8 -20.76 9.39 -1.80
N LYS A 9 -21.95 9.15 -2.37
CA LYS A 9 -22.58 7.82 -2.37
C LYS A 9 -21.70 6.78 -3.05
N TYR A 10 -21.10 7.12 -4.19
CA TYR A 10 -20.17 6.24 -4.89
C TYR A 10 -18.92 5.93 -4.07
N ALA A 11 -18.35 6.94 -3.39
CA ALA A 11 -17.18 6.74 -2.54
C ALA A 11 -17.49 5.84 -1.34
N ILE A 12 -18.64 6.02 -0.69
CA ILE A 12 -19.10 5.16 0.41
C ILE A 12 -19.29 3.70 -0.06
N ASP A 13 -19.94 3.49 -1.20
CA ASP A 13 -20.09 2.15 -1.79
C ASP A 13 -18.75 1.51 -2.19
N TYR A 14 -17.76 2.32 -2.59
CA TYR A 14 -16.42 1.81 -2.86
C TYR A 14 -15.72 1.39 -1.56
N LEU A 15 -15.77 2.24 -0.54
CA LEU A 15 -15.11 2.01 0.76
C LEU A 15 -15.74 0.87 1.56
N SER A 16 -17.01 0.54 1.33
CA SER A 16 -17.63 -0.64 1.95
C SER A 16 -17.05 -1.97 1.44
N LYS A 17 -16.36 -1.96 0.29
CA LYS A 17 -15.77 -3.14 -0.36
C LYS A 17 -14.25 -3.14 -0.31
N PHE A 18 -13.65 -1.96 -0.36
CA PHE A 18 -12.21 -1.80 -0.55
C PHE A 18 -11.62 -0.77 0.40
N ASP A 19 -10.50 -1.15 1.00
CA ASP A 19 -9.67 -0.27 1.80
C ASP A 19 -8.67 0.49 0.92
N THR A 20 -8.63 1.82 1.03
CA THR A 20 -7.79 2.70 0.19
C THR A 20 -7.37 3.98 0.91
N GLY A 21 -6.19 4.50 0.55
CA GLY A 21 -5.78 5.85 0.95
C GLY A 21 -6.46 6.96 0.13
N LYS A 22 -6.36 8.19 0.63
CA LYS A 22 -7.03 9.40 0.14
C LYS A 22 -6.71 9.71 -1.32
N LYS A 23 -5.42 9.78 -1.69
CA LYS A 23 -5.00 10.07 -3.09
C LYS A 23 -5.43 8.99 -4.07
N HIS A 24 -5.44 7.72 -3.64
CA HIS A 24 -5.91 6.64 -4.51
C HIS A 24 -7.42 6.72 -4.74
N LEU A 25 -8.20 7.05 -3.70
CA LEU A 25 -9.63 7.30 -3.82
C LEU A 25 -9.91 8.50 -4.74
N GLU A 26 -9.15 9.59 -4.62
CA GLU A 26 -9.24 10.74 -5.51
C GLU A 26 -9.09 10.32 -6.99
N ARG A 27 -8.08 9.49 -7.30
CA ARG A 27 -7.87 8.96 -8.65
C ARG A 27 -9.05 8.10 -9.13
N ILE A 28 -9.61 7.26 -8.26
CA ILE A 28 -10.79 6.44 -8.56
C ILE A 28 -11.99 7.32 -8.89
N LEU A 29 -12.25 8.36 -8.10
CA LEU A 29 -13.32 9.33 -8.35
C LEU A 29 -13.10 10.06 -9.68
N LYS A 30 -11.86 10.47 -9.97
CA LYS A 30 -11.52 11.11 -11.26
C LYS A 30 -11.79 10.19 -12.45
N MET A 31 -11.43 8.91 -12.35
CA MET A 31 -11.72 7.90 -13.38
C MET A 31 -13.22 7.63 -13.51
N LYS A 32 -13.97 7.64 -12.41
CA LYS A 32 -15.43 7.49 -12.43
C LYS A 32 -16.08 8.65 -13.19
N ILE A 33 -15.69 9.89 -12.90
CA ILE A 33 -16.21 11.09 -13.58
C ILE A 33 -15.96 11.03 -15.09
N GLN A 34 -14.76 10.59 -15.50
CA GLN A 34 -14.40 10.41 -16.91
C GLN A 34 -15.31 9.44 -17.66
N ARG A 35 -15.84 8.43 -16.98
CA ARG A 35 -16.75 7.43 -17.56
C ARG A 35 -18.20 7.88 -17.58
N VAL A 36 -18.59 8.78 -16.68
CA VAL A 36 -19.99 9.22 -16.51
C VAL A 36 -20.38 10.24 -17.58
N THR A 37 -19.49 11.19 -17.88
CA THR A 37 -19.80 12.27 -18.84
C THR A 37 -18.58 12.64 -19.68
N LYS A 38 -18.82 13.03 -20.93
CA LYS A 38 -17.82 13.61 -21.83
C LYS A 38 -17.89 15.14 -21.87
N ASP A 39 -18.95 15.74 -21.31
CA ASP A 39 -19.12 17.19 -21.30
C ASP A 39 -18.08 17.88 -20.41
N LYS A 40 -17.39 18.89 -20.94
CA LYS A 40 -16.28 19.54 -20.25
C LYS A 40 -16.77 20.33 -19.02
N LYS A 41 -17.92 21.02 -19.12
CA LYS A 41 -18.45 21.87 -18.05
C LYS A 41 -18.95 21.03 -16.89
N GLU A 42 -19.63 19.92 -17.18
CA GLU A 42 -20.09 18.96 -16.19
C GLU A 42 -18.92 18.27 -15.48
N ARG A 43 -17.91 17.81 -16.24
CA ARG A 43 -16.69 17.21 -15.64
C ARG A 43 -15.98 18.17 -14.71
N PHE A 44 -15.82 19.44 -15.11
CA PHE A 44 -15.20 20.45 -14.26
C PHE A 44 -15.95 20.62 -12.93
N ASN A 45 -17.29 20.74 -12.98
CA ASN A 45 -18.12 20.84 -11.79
C ASN A 45 -18.04 19.59 -10.88
N LEU A 46 -17.91 18.39 -11.46
CA LEU A 46 -17.72 17.17 -10.67
C LEU A 46 -16.33 17.11 -10.03
N TYR A 47 -15.28 17.51 -10.75
CA TYR A 47 -13.92 17.55 -10.21
C TYR A 47 -13.81 18.52 -9.03
N SER A 48 -14.43 19.70 -9.12
CA SER A 48 -14.41 20.69 -8.03
C SER A 48 -15.12 20.24 -6.75
N GLN A 49 -15.79 19.08 -6.76
CA GLN A 49 -16.46 18.52 -5.59
C GLN A 49 -15.67 17.41 -4.90
N ILE A 50 -14.57 16.93 -5.50
CA ILE A 50 -13.80 15.81 -4.94
C ILE A 50 -13.22 16.16 -3.57
N ASP A 51 -12.65 17.35 -3.40
CA ASP A 51 -12.04 17.76 -2.12
C ASP A 51 -13.08 17.77 -0.99
N TYR A 52 -14.29 18.25 -1.27
CA TYR A 52 -15.41 18.18 -0.33
C TYR A 52 -15.72 16.73 0.04
N VAL A 53 -15.85 15.84 -0.95
CA VAL A 53 -16.15 14.41 -0.71
C VAL A 53 -15.07 13.77 0.15
N LEU A 54 -13.79 13.98 -0.18
CA LEU A 54 -12.67 13.42 0.58
C LEU A 54 -12.65 13.93 2.02
N ASN A 55 -12.85 15.24 2.22
CA ASN A 55 -12.88 15.83 3.56
C ASN A 55 -14.06 15.33 4.39
N GLU A 56 -15.24 15.13 3.79
CA GLU A 56 -16.38 14.55 4.51
C GLU A 56 -16.13 13.10 4.90
N LEU A 57 -15.51 12.29 4.03
CA LEU A 57 -15.14 10.91 4.36
C LEU A 57 -14.11 10.86 5.49
N GLU A 58 -13.12 11.75 5.48
CA GLU A 58 -12.08 11.84 6.51
C GLU A 58 -12.65 12.28 7.85
N LYS A 59 -13.49 13.32 7.89
CA LYS A 59 -14.20 13.75 9.11
C LYS A 59 -15.02 12.64 9.74
N ASN A 60 -15.67 11.82 8.90
CA ASN A 60 -16.46 10.67 9.34
C ASN A 60 -15.62 9.40 9.59
N LYS A 61 -14.28 9.50 9.55
CA LYS A 61 -13.33 8.39 9.78
C LYS A 61 -13.50 7.21 8.82
N LEU A 62 -14.07 7.45 7.63
CA LEU A 62 -14.24 6.43 6.60
C LEU A 62 -12.96 6.24 5.76
N ILE A 63 -12.06 7.24 5.77
CA ILE A 63 -10.71 7.14 5.24
C ILE A 63 -9.73 7.72 6.25
N ASN A 64 -8.58 7.06 6.41
CA ASN A 64 -7.47 7.53 7.23
C ASN A 64 -6.16 6.94 6.68
N ASP A 65 -5.30 7.80 6.13
CA ASP A 65 -4.03 7.35 5.55
C ASP A 65 -3.10 6.75 6.61
N GLN A 66 -3.19 7.16 7.88
CA GLN A 66 -2.39 6.60 8.98
C GLN A 66 -2.78 5.14 9.27
N ASP A 67 -4.07 4.88 9.47
CA ASP A 67 -4.60 3.54 9.76
C ASP A 67 -4.44 2.62 8.55
N TYR A 68 -4.74 3.13 7.35
CA TYR A 68 -4.50 2.43 6.09
C TYR A 68 -3.05 1.96 5.99
N THR A 69 -2.11 2.88 6.21
CA THR A 69 -0.67 2.61 6.09
C THR A 69 -0.24 1.53 7.08
N TYR A 70 -0.60 1.69 8.36
CA TYR A 70 -0.23 0.72 9.39
C TYR A 70 -0.82 -0.68 9.11
N ASN A 71 -2.09 -0.73 8.70
CA ASN A 71 -2.74 -1.99 8.34
C ASN A 71 -2.06 -2.67 7.15
N LYS A 72 -1.68 -1.93 6.10
CA LYS A 72 -0.93 -2.50 4.97
C LYS A 72 0.45 -3.00 5.37
N ILE A 73 1.17 -2.27 6.24
CA ILE A 73 2.45 -2.75 6.78
C ILE A 73 2.26 -4.11 7.46
N ARG A 74 1.28 -4.23 8.36
CA ARG A 74 0.97 -5.49 9.07
C ARG A 74 0.64 -6.64 8.12
N ILE A 75 -0.24 -6.39 7.14
CA ILE A 75 -0.66 -7.40 6.15
C ILE A 75 0.51 -7.85 5.29
N PHE A 76 1.35 -6.92 4.81
CA PHE A 76 2.47 -7.31 3.95
C PHE A 76 3.61 -7.97 4.72
N ALA A 77 3.87 -7.55 5.95
CA ALA A 77 4.83 -8.22 6.83
C ALA A 77 4.44 -9.70 7.06
N SER A 78 3.16 -9.98 7.34
CA SER A 78 2.65 -11.35 7.52
C SER A 78 2.70 -12.17 6.22
N GLN A 79 2.64 -11.50 5.06
CA GLN A 79 2.84 -12.11 3.75
C GLN A 79 4.32 -12.27 3.35
N ALA A 80 5.26 -12.07 4.27
CA ALA A 80 6.70 -12.16 4.04
C ALA A 80 7.20 -11.19 2.96
N LYS A 81 6.67 -9.96 2.94
CA LYS A 81 7.18 -8.87 2.09
C LYS A 81 8.26 -8.08 2.81
N SER A 82 9.19 -7.52 2.03
CA SER A 82 10.27 -6.66 2.53
C SER A 82 9.76 -5.25 2.86
N LYS A 83 10.53 -4.52 3.66
CA LYS A 83 10.30 -3.09 3.94
C LYS A 83 10.27 -2.27 2.66
N ASN A 84 11.20 -2.50 1.75
CA ASN A 84 11.27 -1.80 0.46
C ASN A 84 10.02 -2.06 -0.40
N PHE A 85 9.52 -3.30 -0.44
CA PHE A 85 8.27 -3.61 -1.14
C PHE A 85 7.11 -2.79 -0.56
N ILE A 86 6.99 -2.76 0.76
CA ILE A 86 5.91 -2.06 1.46
C ILE A 86 5.97 -0.55 1.21
N GLN A 87 7.16 0.04 1.32
CA GLN A 87 7.39 1.46 1.03
C GLN A 87 6.99 1.82 -0.40
N ASN A 88 7.46 1.05 -1.39
CA ASN A 88 7.15 1.30 -2.79
C ASN A 88 5.65 1.14 -3.07
N TYR A 89 5.00 0.13 -2.50
CA TYR A 89 3.55 -0.07 -2.64
C TYR A 89 2.78 1.14 -2.12
N LEU A 90 3.06 1.58 -0.89
CA LEU A 90 2.36 2.70 -0.26
C LEU A 90 2.62 4.02 -0.99
N PHE A 91 3.85 4.23 -1.46
CA PHE A 91 4.19 5.38 -2.29
C PHE A 91 3.39 5.41 -3.60
N GLN A 92 3.26 4.27 -4.28
CA GLN A 92 2.42 4.14 -5.49
C GLN A 92 0.91 4.33 -5.20
N LYS A 93 0.47 4.08 -3.97
CA LYS A 93 -0.89 4.40 -3.50
C LYS A 93 -1.07 5.88 -3.13
N GLY A 94 -0.01 6.68 -3.23
CA GLY A 94 -0.03 8.12 -3.00
C GLY A 94 0.10 8.53 -1.53
N ILE A 95 0.45 7.60 -0.64
CA ILE A 95 0.70 7.91 0.76
C ILE A 95 1.96 8.77 0.88
N GLU A 96 1.90 9.78 1.74
CA GLU A 96 3.03 10.67 1.97
C GLU A 96 4.22 9.93 2.60
N LYS A 97 5.43 10.27 2.15
CA LYS A 97 6.67 9.65 2.63
C LYS A 97 6.81 9.72 4.15
N LYS A 98 6.40 10.84 4.76
CA LYS A 98 6.44 11.04 6.22
C LYS A 98 5.55 10.02 6.95
N VAL A 99 4.32 9.83 6.48
CA VAL A 99 3.36 8.85 7.03
C VAL A 99 3.91 7.42 6.92
N ILE A 100 4.48 7.07 5.76
CA ILE A 100 5.11 5.75 5.55
C ILE A 100 6.25 5.52 6.53
N GLN A 101 7.14 6.51 6.69
CA GLN A 101 8.29 6.42 7.58
C GLN A 101 7.87 6.31 9.05
N GLU A 102 6.91 7.14 9.47
CA GLU A 102 6.35 7.11 10.82
C GLU A 102 5.75 5.74 11.14
N LYS A 103 4.81 5.26 10.32
CA LYS A 103 4.12 3.98 10.61
C LYS A 103 5.00 2.75 10.47
N LEU A 104 6.05 2.79 9.63
CA LEU A 104 7.06 1.74 9.62
C LEU A 104 7.88 1.74 10.90
N LYS A 105 8.28 2.91 11.41
CA LYS A 105 8.99 3.02 12.68
C LYS A 105 8.13 2.52 13.85
N ASP A 106 6.85 2.91 13.87
CA ASP A 106 5.89 2.42 14.87
C ASP A 106 5.77 0.88 14.81
N PHE A 107 5.70 0.32 13.61
CA PHE A 107 5.65 -1.14 13.44
C PHE A 107 6.95 -1.81 13.89
N GLU A 108 8.11 -1.25 13.55
CA GLU A 108 9.44 -1.75 13.94
C GLU A 108 9.63 -1.77 15.46
N ASN A 109 9.25 -0.69 16.14
CA ASN A 109 9.33 -0.59 17.60
C ASN A 109 8.51 -1.68 18.31
N ASN A 110 7.38 -2.08 17.73
CA ASN A 110 6.51 -3.11 18.28
C ASN A 110 6.84 -4.53 17.79
N ASN A 111 7.68 -4.68 16.76
CA ASN A 111 7.95 -5.95 16.11
C ASN A 111 9.46 -6.08 15.82
N TYR A 112 10.23 -6.38 16.86
CA TYR A 112 11.65 -6.62 16.74
C TYR A 112 11.96 -7.76 15.74
N ASP A 113 12.97 -7.53 14.90
CA ASP A 113 13.41 -8.43 13.82
C ASP A 113 12.31 -8.83 12.81
N TRP A 114 11.24 -8.04 12.65
CA TRP A 114 10.14 -8.40 11.75
C TRP A 114 10.63 -8.64 10.31
N GLU A 115 11.53 -7.80 9.79
CA GLU A 115 11.99 -7.91 8.41
C GLU A 115 12.86 -9.15 8.21
N LYS A 116 13.66 -9.52 9.23
CA LYS A 116 14.44 -10.77 9.24
C LYS A 116 13.54 -11.99 9.23
N LYS A 117 12.48 -11.99 10.05
CA LYS A 117 11.45 -13.05 10.05
C LYS A 117 10.76 -13.15 8.68
N SER A 118 10.41 -12.02 8.06
CA SER A 118 9.82 -11.98 6.72
C SER A 118 10.79 -12.52 5.66
N ALA A 119 12.08 -12.17 5.71
CA ALA A 119 13.09 -12.68 4.77
C ALA A 119 13.28 -14.20 4.89
N PHE A 120 13.35 -14.72 6.11
CA PHE A 120 13.42 -16.16 6.36
C PHE A 120 12.17 -16.89 5.84
N ALA A 121 10.98 -16.39 6.17
CA ALA A 121 9.73 -16.96 5.70
C ALA A 121 9.62 -16.94 4.17
N PHE A 122 10.10 -15.88 3.51
CA PHE A 122 10.18 -15.80 2.06
C PHE A 122 11.12 -16.86 1.49
N ALA A 123 12.33 -16.99 2.04
CA ALA A 123 13.32 -17.97 1.61
C ALA A 123 12.78 -19.41 1.72
N LYS A 124 12.13 -19.73 2.85
CA LYS A 124 11.45 -21.02 3.06
C LYS A 124 10.33 -21.26 2.06
N LYS A 125 9.43 -20.28 1.87
CA LYS A 125 8.32 -20.37 0.90
C LYS A 125 8.80 -20.57 -0.54
N LYS A 126 9.98 -20.06 -0.88
CA LYS A 126 10.61 -20.19 -2.19
C LYS A 126 11.60 -21.36 -2.28
N LYS A 127 11.71 -22.18 -1.23
CA LYS A 127 12.65 -23.32 -1.13
C LYS A 127 14.10 -22.93 -1.44
N LEU A 128 14.51 -21.72 -1.05
CA LEU A 128 15.85 -21.20 -1.35
C LEU A 128 16.93 -21.81 -0.46
N LEU A 129 16.58 -22.34 0.71
CA LEU A 129 17.52 -22.98 1.62
C LEU A 129 17.87 -24.38 1.09
N GLU A 130 16.86 -25.17 0.74
CA GLU A 130 16.99 -26.57 0.28
C GLU A 130 17.48 -26.73 -1.19
N THR A 131 17.37 -25.69 -2.02
CA THR A 131 17.67 -25.83 -3.45
C THR A 131 19.17 -25.84 -3.75
N LYS A 132 19.57 -26.62 -4.77
CA LYS A 132 20.93 -26.68 -5.32
C LYS A 132 21.30 -25.49 -6.22
N GLU A 133 20.41 -24.50 -6.37
CA GLU A 133 20.75 -23.28 -7.12
C GLU A 133 21.97 -22.57 -6.51
N ASN A 134 22.77 -21.92 -7.35
CA ASN A 134 23.89 -21.14 -6.86
C ASN A 134 23.42 -19.94 -6.02
N PHE A 135 24.31 -19.42 -5.16
CA PHE A 135 24.03 -18.31 -4.26
C PHE A 135 23.49 -17.07 -4.98
N GLU A 136 24.04 -16.75 -6.16
CA GLU A 136 23.62 -15.58 -6.95
C GLU A 136 22.16 -15.66 -7.42
N LYS A 137 21.70 -16.84 -7.84
CA LYS A 137 20.29 -17.04 -8.23
C LYS A 137 19.35 -16.90 -7.03
N LYS A 138 19.72 -17.48 -5.87
CA LYS A 138 18.96 -17.35 -4.61
C LYS A 138 18.89 -15.87 -4.19
N LEU A 139 20.03 -15.19 -4.20
CA LEU A 139 20.16 -13.76 -3.90
C LEU A 139 19.29 -12.91 -4.83
N GLY A 140 19.36 -13.15 -6.15
CA GLY A 140 18.58 -12.40 -7.13
C GLY A 140 17.06 -12.53 -6.91
N LYS A 141 16.57 -13.69 -6.45
CA LYS A 141 15.15 -13.87 -6.10
C LYS A 141 14.75 -13.03 -4.88
N MET A 142 15.59 -12.96 -3.85
CA MET A 142 15.32 -12.15 -2.65
C MET A 142 15.47 -10.66 -2.92
N ALA A 143 16.49 -10.25 -3.68
CA ALA A 143 16.71 -8.86 -4.07
C ALA A 143 15.53 -8.30 -4.88
N ARG A 144 15.00 -9.07 -5.84
CA ARG A 144 13.77 -8.69 -6.59
C ARG A 144 12.53 -8.62 -5.71
N ALA A 145 12.50 -9.33 -4.59
CA ALA A 145 11.45 -9.20 -3.57
C ALA A 145 11.66 -8.00 -2.63
N GLY A 146 12.77 -7.26 -2.80
CA GLY A 146 13.09 -6.02 -2.09
C GLY A 146 13.87 -6.19 -0.80
N PHE A 147 14.35 -7.38 -0.46
CA PHE A 147 15.21 -7.58 0.71
C PHE A 147 16.59 -6.97 0.48
N SER A 148 17.19 -6.40 1.53
CA SER A 148 18.55 -5.84 1.46
C SER A 148 19.59 -6.94 1.24
N TYR A 149 20.70 -6.59 0.60
CA TYR A 149 21.79 -7.53 0.33
C TYR A 149 22.33 -8.17 1.60
N GLU A 150 22.53 -7.38 2.67
CA GLU A 150 23.00 -7.87 3.96
C GLU A 150 22.04 -8.89 4.57
N LEU A 151 20.73 -8.63 4.51
CA LEU A 151 19.75 -9.57 5.05
C LEU A 151 19.68 -10.85 4.21
N CYS A 152 19.77 -10.73 2.89
CA CYS A 152 19.83 -11.89 2.00
C CYS A 152 21.06 -12.75 2.31
N LYS A 153 22.24 -12.14 2.46
CA LYS A 153 23.47 -12.83 2.86
C LYS A 153 23.31 -13.55 4.19
N GLN A 154 22.76 -12.87 5.19
CA GLN A 154 22.54 -13.45 6.51
C GLN A 154 21.66 -14.70 6.38
N ILE A 155 20.49 -14.60 5.77
CA ILE A 155 19.53 -15.71 5.64
C ILE A 155 20.07 -16.87 4.81
N LEU A 156 20.72 -16.60 3.67
CA LEU A 156 21.17 -17.63 2.73
C LEU A 156 22.47 -18.31 3.15
N LYS A 157 23.23 -17.72 4.08
CA LYS A 157 24.45 -18.30 4.67
C LYS A 157 24.20 -18.98 6.03
N THR A 158 22.96 -19.04 6.51
CA THR A 158 22.65 -19.74 7.77
C THR A 158 22.51 -21.26 7.59
N ASP A 159 22.98 -21.82 6.46
CA ASP A 159 23.16 -23.26 6.24
C ASP A 159 24.67 -23.60 6.27
#